data_AF-A0A844WUE9-F1
#
_entry.id   AF-A0A844WUE9-F1
#
_cell.length_a   1.000
_cell.length_b   1.000
_cell.length_c   1.000
_cell.angle_alpha   90.00
_cell.angle_beta   90.00
_cell.angle_gamma   90.00
#
_symmetry.space_group_name_H-M   'P 1'
#
loop_
_entity.id
_entity.type
_entity.pdbx_description
1 polymer ?
#
loop_
_entity_poly.entity_id
_entity_poly.type
_entity_poly.pdbx_seq_one_letter_code
_entity_poly.pdbx_strand_id
1 'polypeptide(L)'
;MHTHNPDKMQGIIFERMKSIGTADILRVLEGYRWQDEVTLKIEMKAKNGLGEQYAKARQIKPESHGNNVPQKLAELHKLFDRIKPRDDLTIPTTPGFCFLHGFMQGEDREWKDMGFTYRHNTIEDFYFRIEYNDFKEDYALLNMPEGYVTQGRGHTLYKGTRESNGLLLEEWIAKGQFFRNEKGFDSDDWGYVFSLGIHMTDPTYKTPQLRLEMYYKIPDDETQAYSEKQLMVIWREITDSIRIRESAFENK
;
A
#
# COMPACT_ATOMS: atom_id res chain seq x y z
N MET A 1 -4.24 30.31 1.77
CA MET A 1 -3.16 31.07 2.44
C MET A 1 -1.85 30.33 2.20
N HIS A 2 -1.06 30.67 1.19
CA HIS A 2 0.26 30.06 1.00
C HIS A 2 1.28 30.84 1.81
N THR A 3 1.99 30.19 2.73
CA THR A 3 3.14 30.80 3.42
C THR A 3 4.39 30.01 3.08
N HIS A 4 5.41 30.68 2.52
CA HIS A 4 6.73 30.10 2.20
C HIS A 4 7.62 29.98 3.45
N ASN A 5 7.02 29.80 4.64
CA ASN A 5 7.78 29.58 5.87
C ASN A 5 7.89 28.07 6.09
N PRO A 6 9.07 27.44 5.86
CA PRO A 6 9.27 26.01 6.05
C PRO A 6 9.08 25.58 7.52
N ASP A 7 9.17 26.50 8.47
CA ASP A 7 8.91 26.24 9.89
C ASP A 7 7.41 26.28 10.24
N LYS A 8 6.54 26.73 9.31
CA LYS A 8 5.11 26.91 9.58
C LYS A 8 4.28 25.82 8.93
N MET A 9 4.10 24.74 9.67
CA MET A 9 3.12 23.70 9.38
C MET A 9 1.72 24.30 9.26
N GLN A 10 1.03 24.06 8.15
CA GLN A 10 -0.36 24.47 7.94
C GLN A 10 -1.26 23.25 7.82
N GLY A 11 -2.50 23.38 8.27
CA GLY A 11 -3.49 22.32 8.15
C GLY A 11 -4.91 22.79 8.42
N ILE A 12 -5.86 21.93 8.07
CA ILE A 12 -7.27 22.08 8.39
C ILE A 12 -7.86 20.70 8.68
N ILE A 13 -8.77 20.63 9.65
CA ILE A 13 -9.58 19.45 9.90
C ILE A 13 -11.03 19.87 9.86
N PHE A 14 -11.86 19.10 9.19
CA PHE A 14 -13.31 19.29 9.19
C PHE A 14 -14.04 17.95 9.26
N GLU A 15 -15.28 18.01 9.70
CA GLU A 15 -16.19 16.88 9.76
C GLU A 15 -17.22 17.00 8.64
N ARG A 16 -17.38 15.93 7.86
CA ARG A 16 -18.42 15.85 6.81
C ARG A 16 -19.21 14.56 6.91
N MET A 17 -20.34 14.51 6.21
CA MET A 17 -21.07 13.26 6.00
C MET A 17 -20.21 12.26 5.22
N LYS A 18 -20.42 10.97 5.48
CA LYS A 18 -19.70 9.89 4.79
C LYS A 18 -19.91 9.94 3.28
N SER A 19 -21.16 10.01 2.83
CA SER A 19 -21.54 10.19 1.43
C SER A 19 -23.01 10.61 1.31
N ILE A 20 -23.38 11.11 0.12
CA ILE A 20 -24.78 11.35 -0.24
C ILE A 20 -25.56 10.02 -0.12
N GLY A 21 -26.80 10.10 0.35
CA GLY A 21 -27.70 8.94 0.49
C GLY A 21 -27.37 8.00 1.65
N THR A 22 -26.38 8.31 2.49
CA THR A 22 -26.13 7.58 3.74
C THR A 22 -26.72 8.31 4.94
N ALA A 23 -27.00 7.57 6.02
CA ALA A 23 -27.50 8.16 7.26
C ALA A 23 -26.51 9.21 7.78
N ASP A 24 -27.02 10.39 8.16
CA ASP A 24 -26.20 11.55 8.54
C ASP A 24 -25.33 11.33 9.80
N ILE A 25 -25.67 10.31 10.60
CA ILE A 25 -24.87 9.78 11.69
C ILE A 25 -23.49 9.29 11.23
N LEU A 26 -23.34 8.83 9.99
CA LEU A 26 -22.07 8.34 9.46
C LEU A 26 -21.24 9.53 8.98
N ARG A 27 -20.10 9.75 9.63
CA ARG A 27 -19.23 10.90 9.43
C ARG A 27 -17.86 10.48 8.93
N VAL A 28 -17.14 11.44 8.36
CA VAL A 28 -15.71 11.36 8.08
C VAL A 28 -15.06 12.60 8.66
N LEU A 29 -14.03 12.41 9.46
CA LEU A 29 -13.08 13.47 9.80
C LEU A 29 -12.03 13.48 8.69
N GLU A 30 -11.92 14.62 8.03
CA GLU A 30 -10.99 14.83 6.93
C GLU A 30 -9.99 15.90 7.35
N GLY A 31 -8.73 15.49 7.47
CA GLY A 31 -7.62 16.34 7.83
C GLY A 31 -6.67 16.52 6.66
N TYR A 32 -6.23 17.76 6.46
CA TYR A 32 -5.16 18.12 5.55
C TYR A 32 -4.02 18.77 6.31
N ARG A 33 -2.79 18.46 5.88
CA ARG A 33 -1.58 19.15 6.32
C ARG A 33 -0.64 19.36 5.15
N TRP A 34 -0.08 20.55 5.04
CA TRP A 34 0.83 20.97 3.97
C TRP A 34 2.18 21.38 4.55
N GLN A 35 3.25 20.81 4.02
CA GLN A 35 4.64 21.14 4.36
C GLN A 35 5.58 20.61 3.26
N ASP A 36 6.60 21.39 2.89
CA ASP A 36 7.66 21.00 1.94
C ASP A 36 7.13 20.42 0.62
N GLU A 37 6.19 21.12 -0.01
CA GLU A 37 5.51 20.72 -1.26
C GLU A 37 4.68 19.42 -1.18
N VAL A 38 4.62 18.79 0.00
CA VAL A 38 3.82 17.60 0.27
C VAL A 38 2.49 17.99 0.90
N THR A 39 1.40 17.42 0.37
CA THR A 39 0.07 17.47 0.99
C THR A 39 -0.27 16.11 1.56
N LEU A 40 -0.40 16.04 2.88
CA LEU A 40 -0.91 14.85 3.57
C LEU A 40 -2.41 15.00 3.81
N LYS A 41 -3.18 14.01 3.36
CA LYS A 41 -4.60 13.86 3.67
C LYS A 41 -4.80 12.62 4.54
N ILE A 42 -5.52 12.76 5.66
CA ILE A 42 -5.94 11.65 6.49
C ILE A 42 -7.46 11.69 6.63
N GLU A 43 -8.12 10.56 6.36
CA GLU A 43 -9.55 10.39 6.56
C GLU A 43 -9.82 9.35 7.64
N MET A 44 -10.70 9.67 8.59
CA MET A 44 -11.16 8.74 9.61
C MET A 44 -12.68 8.63 9.59
N LYS A 45 -13.18 7.40 9.45
CA LYS A 45 -14.61 7.11 9.62
C LYS A 45 -15.00 7.34 11.07
N ALA A 46 -16.05 8.12 11.29
CA ALA A 46 -16.61 8.43 12.59
C ALA A 46 -18.14 8.28 12.58
N LYS A 47 -18.74 8.38 13.76
CA LYS A 47 -20.19 8.37 13.97
C LYS A 47 -20.57 9.54 14.89
N ASN A 48 -21.64 10.23 14.55
CA ASN A 48 -22.22 11.30 15.34
C ASN A 48 -23.75 11.16 15.43
N GLY A 49 -24.21 10.37 16.39
CA GLY A 49 -25.64 10.10 16.59
C GLY A 49 -26.34 11.07 17.53
N LEU A 50 -25.77 12.25 17.82
CA LEU A 50 -26.32 13.19 18.81
C LEU A 50 -27.51 14.01 18.29
N GLY A 51 -27.78 13.98 16.98
CA GLY A 51 -28.94 14.64 16.38
C GLY A 51 -30.26 14.27 17.06
N GLU A 52 -31.18 15.23 17.15
CA GLU A 52 -32.49 15.04 17.79
C GLU A 52 -33.32 13.97 17.09
N GLN A 53 -33.19 13.85 15.75
CA GLN A 53 -33.84 12.80 14.96
C GLN A 53 -33.49 11.38 15.45
N TYR A 54 -32.39 11.21 16.17
CA TYR A 54 -31.96 9.93 16.72
C TYR A 54 -32.25 9.75 18.21
N ALA A 55 -32.89 10.71 18.89
CA ALA A 55 -33.10 10.64 20.34
C ALA A 55 -33.82 9.36 20.78
N LYS A 56 -34.91 8.97 20.10
CA LYS A 56 -35.63 7.73 20.37
C LYS A 56 -34.79 6.49 20.05
N ALA A 57 -34.12 6.49 18.90
CA ALA A 57 -33.31 5.36 18.45
C ALA A 57 -32.08 5.13 19.36
N ARG A 58 -31.52 6.20 19.93
CA ARG A 58 -30.40 6.17 20.88
C ARG A 58 -30.79 5.60 22.25
N GLN A 59 -32.06 5.74 22.67
CA GLN A 59 -32.56 5.07 23.88
C GLN A 59 -32.70 3.55 23.65
N ILE A 60 -33.06 3.12 22.44
CA ILE A 60 -33.26 1.71 22.11
C ILE A 60 -31.93 1.01 21.78
N LYS A 61 -31.05 1.69 21.03
CA LYS A 61 -29.76 1.18 20.54
C LYS A 61 -28.66 2.24 20.70
N PRO A 62 -28.18 2.48 21.94
CA PRO A 62 -27.20 3.53 22.23
C PRO A 62 -25.88 3.33 21.48
N GLU A 63 -25.39 2.09 21.36
CA GLU A 63 -24.13 1.81 20.64
C GLU A 63 -24.19 2.12 19.13
N SER A 64 -25.38 1.97 18.53
CA SER A 64 -25.57 2.30 17.11
C SER A 64 -25.71 3.80 16.86
N HIS A 65 -26.06 4.57 17.90
CA HIS A 65 -26.33 6.02 17.84
C HIS A 65 -25.38 6.83 18.75
N GLY A 66 -24.19 6.30 19.00
CA GLY A 66 -23.16 6.96 19.79
C GLY A 66 -22.46 8.09 19.04
N ASN A 67 -21.54 8.74 19.73
CA ASN A 67 -20.65 9.74 19.17
C ASN A 67 -19.19 9.37 19.47
N ASN A 68 -18.40 9.12 18.43
CA ASN A 68 -16.97 8.90 18.56
C ASN A 68 -16.12 9.97 17.84
N VAL A 69 -16.74 11.06 17.37
CA VAL A 69 -16.03 12.17 16.72
C VAL A 69 -14.91 12.73 17.60
N PRO A 70 -15.10 13.02 18.91
CA PRO A 70 -14.01 13.54 19.74
C PRO A 70 -12.81 12.58 19.86
N GLN A 71 -13.08 11.28 19.96
CA GLN A 71 -12.03 10.24 20.03
C GLN A 71 -11.26 10.16 18.72
N LYS A 72 -11.97 10.14 17.58
CA LYS A 72 -11.36 10.11 16.25
C LYS A 72 -10.59 11.39 15.93
N LEU A 73 -11.04 12.54 16.42
CA LEU A 73 -10.31 13.80 16.28
C LEU A 73 -8.98 13.75 17.03
N ALA A 74 -8.96 13.21 18.26
CA ALA A 74 -7.73 13.02 19.02
C ALA A 74 -6.78 12.02 18.35
N GLU A 75 -7.29 10.92 17.79
CA GLU A 75 -6.50 9.98 16.98
C GLU A 75 -5.89 10.65 15.74
N LEU A 76 -6.68 11.45 15.02
CA LEU A 76 -6.23 12.20 13.84
C LEU A 76 -5.08 13.17 14.17
N HIS A 77 -5.19 13.90 15.28
CA HIS A 77 -4.10 14.76 15.76
C HIS A 77 -2.83 13.97 16.06
N LYS A 78 -2.94 12.83 16.76
CA LYS A 78 -1.78 11.96 17.03
C LYS A 78 -1.10 11.46 15.75
N LEU A 79 -1.87 11.12 14.71
CA LEU A 79 -1.28 10.74 13.43
C LEU A 79 -0.53 11.90 12.78
N PHE A 80 -1.10 13.11 12.78
CA PHE A 80 -0.40 14.28 12.28
C PHE A 80 0.91 14.51 13.06
N ASP A 81 0.91 14.44 14.39
CA ASP A 81 2.11 14.68 15.18
C ASP A 81 3.26 13.71 14.84
N ARG A 82 2.92 12.44 14.61
CA ARG A 82 3.87 11.35 14.30
C ARG A 82 4.34 11.34 12.85
N ILE A 83 3.51 11.78 11.91
CA ILE A 83 3.88 11.79 10.50
C ILE A 83 4.74 13.03 10.22
N LYS A 84 5.81 12.87 9.45
CA LYS A 84 6.61 13.96 8.90
C LYS A 84 6.76 13.79 7.38
N PRO A 85 6.74 14.88 6.59
CA PRO A 85 7.23 14.83 5.23
C PRO A 85 8.67 14.33 5.21
N ARG A 86 9.02 13.63 4.14
CA ARG A 86 10.35 13.04 3.96
C ARG A 86 10.63 12.88 2.48
N ASP A 87 11.85 13.21 2.04
CA ASP A 87 12.33 12.84 0.71
C ASP A 87 12.42 11.31 0.58
N ASP A 88 11.95 10.75 -0.55
CA ASP A 88 11.80 9.29 -0.68
C ASP A 88 13.11 8.52 -0.66
N LEU A 89 14.22 9.14 -1.06
CA LEU A 89 15.56 8.55 -1.05
C LEU A 89 16.22 8.63 0.33
N THR A 90 15.69 9.45 1.24
CA THR A 90 16.21 9.60 2.60
C THR A 90 15.76 8.42 3.46
N ILE A 91 16.68 7.58 3.94
CA ILE A 91 16.37 6.43 4.78
C ILE A 91 16.35 6.85 6.27
N PRO A 92 15.21 6.73 6.99
CA PRO A 92 15.13 7.12 8.40
C PRO A 92 16.01 6.25 9.31
N THR A 93 16.62 6.86 10.32
CA THR A 93 17.46 6.19 11.34
C THR A 93 16.71 5.92 12.65
N THR A 94 15.44 6.31 12.73
CA THR A 94 14.59 6.12 13.92
C THR A 94 13.46 5.12 13.64
N PRO A 95 12.87 4.48 14.67
CA PRO A 95 11.72 3.58 14.54
C PRO A 95 10.53 4.23 13.84
N GLY A 96 9.83 3.43 13.04
CA GLY A 96 8.67 3.87 12.26
C GLY A 96 8.66 3.31 10.83
N PHE A 97 7.64 3.65 10.05
CA PHE A 97 7.48 3.16 8.67
C PHE A 97 7.43 4.32 7.66
N CYS A 98 7.96 4.06 6.48
CA CYS A 98 7.96 4.99 5.36
C CYS A 98 6.70 4.79 4.50
N PHE A 99 6.27 5.88 3.88
CA PHE A 99 5.41 5.86 2.71
C PHE A 99 5.86 6.94 1.73
N LEU A 100 5.23 7.01 0.56
CA LEU A 100 5.57 8.01 -0.45
C LEU A 100 5.55 9.42 0.17
N HIS A 101 6.69 10.09 0.07
CA HIS A 101 6.95 11.42 0.59
C HIS A 101 6.73 11.62 2.10
N GLY A 102 6.73 10.53 2.88
CA GLY A 102 6.40 10.59 4.29
C GLY A 102 7.06 9.53 5.16
N PHE A 103 7.03 9.78 6.45
CA PHE A 103 7.50 8.87 7.48
C PHE A 103 6.63 9.02 8.73
N MET A 104 6.09 7.91 9.23
CA MET A 104 5.41 7.89 10.53
C MET A 104 6.38 7.40 11.60
N GLN A 105 6.73 8.28 12.53
CA GLN A 105 7.66 7.99 13.62
C GLN A 105 7.02 7.12 14.72
N GLY A 106 7.86 6.26 15.32
CA GLY A 106 7.52 5.36 16.42
C GLY A 106 6.90 4.05 15.95
N GLU A 107 6.93 3.03 16.80
CA GLU A 107 6.22 1.78 16.50
C GLU A 107 4.72 2.03 16.33
N ASP A 108 4.11 1.31 15.42
CA ASP A 108 2.65 1.25 15.31
C ASP A 108 2.26 -0.22 15.16
N ARG A 109 1.45 -0.72 16.09
CA ARG A 109 1.03 -2.12 16.14
C ARG A 109 -0.37 -2.34 15.57
N GLU A 110 -1.02 -1.26 15.17
CA GLU A 110 -2.26 -1.32 14.41
C GLU A 110 -2.01 -1.90 13.03
N TRP A 111 -3.06 -2.47 12.44
CA TRP A 111 -2.97 -3.09 11.12
C TRP A 111 -2.68 -2.06 10.03
N LYS A 112 -1.88 -2.47 9.05
CA LYS A 112 -1.43 -1.69 7.91
C LYS A 112 -1.67 -2.48 6.64
N ASP A 113 -2.24 -1.78 5.67
CA ASP A 113 -2.40 -2.25 4.32
C ASP A 113 -1.90 -1.15 3.41
N MET A 114 -0.76 -1.38 2.77
CA MET A 114 -0.01 -0.33 2.09
C MET A 114 0.48 -0.85 0.75
N GLY A 115 0.20 -0.06 -0.29
CA GLY A 115 0.51 -0.41 -1.66
C GLY A 115 1.16 0.75 -2.43
N PHE A 116 2.15 0.43 -3.24
CA PHE A 116 2.82 1.37 -4.13
C PHE A 116 2.91 0.81 -5.55
N THR A 117 2.92 1.69 -6.54
CA THR A 117 3.17 1.31 -7.93
C THR A 117 4.22 2.22 -8.53
N TYR A 118 5.31 1.62 -9.01
CA TYR A 118 6.38 2.31 -9.73
C TYR A 118 6.27 1.94 -11.20
N ARG A 119 6.09 2.93 -12.08
CA ARG A 119 6.00 2.72 -13.52
C ARG A 119 7.28 3.18 -14.20
N HIS A 120 7.70 2.46 -15.23
CA HIS A 120 8.74 2.94 -16.11
C HIS A 120 8.26 4.21 -16.83
N ASN A 121 9.12 5.22 -16.94
CA ASN A 121 8.71 6.53 -17.46
C ASN A 121 8.36 6.52 -18.95
N THR A 122 8.91 5.56 -19.71
CA THR A 122 8.82 5.53 -21.17
C THR A 122 8.39 4.19 -21.76
N ILE A 123 8.36 3.13 -20.98
CA ILE A 123 7.98 1.80 -21.46
C ILE A 123 6.58 1.55 -20.94
N GLU A 124 5.64 1.43 -21.87
CA GLU A 124 4.25 1.17 -21.55
C GLU A 124 4.11 -0.17 -20.83
N ASP A 125 3.26 -0.21 -19.80
CA ASP A 125 2.97 -1.42 -19.03
C ASP A 125 4.20 -2.18 -18.50
N PHE A 126 5.30 -1.44 -18.27
CA PHE A 126 6.41 -1.90 -17.45
C PHE A 126 6.33 -1.24 -16.08
N TYR A 127 5.92 -2.00 -15.06
CA TYR A 127 5.73 -1.46 -13.72
C TYR A 127 5.93 -2.51 -12.62
N PHE A 128 6.19 -2.01 -11.42
CA PHE A 128 6.29 -2.76 -10.19
C PHE A 128 5.13 -2.40 -9.29
N ARG A 129 4.46 -3.39 -8.72
CA ARG A 129 3.48 -3.23 -7.66
C ARG A 129 4.05 -3.82 -6.38
N ILE A 130 4.10 -3.02 -5.33
CA ILE A 130 4.60 -3.43 -4.02
C ILE A 130 3.45 -3.34 -3.05
N GLU A 131 3.17 -4.42 -2.33
CA GLU A 131 2.18 -4.46 -1.27
C GLU A 131 2.83 -5.03 -0.02
N TYR A 132 2.60 -4.36 1.10
CA TYR A 132 3.02 -4.85 2.40
C TYR A 132 1.91 -4.68 3.40
N ASN A 133 1.75 -5.72 4.18
CA ASN A 133 0.60 -5.90 5.03
C ASN A 133 1.04 -6.73 6.24
N ASP A 134 0.35 -6.58 7.34
CA ASP A 134 0.60 -7.32 8.59
C ASP A 134 -0.51 -8.35 8.88
N PHE A 135 -1.31 -8.70 7.88
CA PHE A 135 -2.27 -9.80 7.93
C PHE A 135 -1.73 -11.06 7.26
N LYS A 136 -2.03 -12.21 7.87
CA LYS A 136 -1.67 -13.54 7.37
C LYS A 136 -2.56 -13.97 6.21
N GLU A 137 -1.95 -14.52 5.17
CA GLU A 137 -2.64 -15.23 4.10
C GLU A 137 -2.81 -16.71 4.43
N ASP A 138 -3.83 -17.33 3.83
CA ASP A 138 -4.10 -18.76 4.00
C ASP A 138 -3.02 -19.63 3.36
N TYR A 139 -2.37 -19.14 2.29
CA TYR A 139 -1.41 -19.89 1.50
C TYR A 139 -0.14 -19.08 1.21
N ALA A 140 0.99 -19.78 1.22
CA ALA A 140 2.25 -19.29 0.68
C ALA A 140 2.14 -19.14 -0.86
N LEU A 141 2.95 -18.28 -1.47
CA LEU A 141 2.82 -17.98 -2.91
C LEU A 141 2.94 -19.26 -3.75
N LEU A 142 3.89 -20.13 -3.41
CA LEU A 142 4.13 -21.34 -4.18
C LEU A 142 3.07 -22.42 -3.97
N ASN A 143 2.21 -22.28 -2.96
CA ASN A 143 1.11 -23.20 -2.70
C ASN A 143 -0.20 -22.76 -3.36
N MET A 144 -0.23 -21.58 -3.99
CA MET A 144 -1.38 -21.12 -4.75
C MET A 144 -1.62 -21.99 -5.99
N PRO A 145 -2.89 -22.14 -6.44
CA PRO A 145 -3.21 -22.84 -7.69
C PRO A 145 -2.55 -22.14 -8.88
N GLU A 146 -2.28 -22.89 -9.96
CA GLU A 146 -1.56 -22.37 -11.13
C GLU A 146 -2.19 -21.11 -11.73
N GLY A 147 -3.52 -21.06 -11.76
CA GLY A 147 -4.29 -19.91 -12.25
C GLY A 147 -4.11 -18.63 -11.44
N TYR A 148 -3.48 -18.66 -10.26
CA TYR A 148 -3.25 -17.47 -9.45
C TYR A 148 -2.33 -16.47 -10.15
N VAL A 149 -1.17 -16.92 -10.64
CA VAL A 149 -0.22 -16.07 -11.39
C VAL A 149 -0.51 -16.10 -12.89
N THR A 150 -0.86 -17.26 -13.44
CA THR A 150 -1.10 -17.38 -14.90
C THR A 150 -2.43 -16.80 -15.34
N GLN A 151 -3.36 -16.53 -14.41
CA GLN A 151 -4.71 -16.04 -14.69
C GLN A 151 -5.49 -16.89 -15.71
N GLY A 152 -5.08 -18.15 -15.92
CA GLY A 152 -5.60 -19.02 -16.97
C GLY A 152 -5.26 -18.60 -18.40
N ARG A 153 -4.46 -17.55 -18.60
CA ARG A 153 -4.08 -16.96 -19.90
C ARG A 153 -2.56 -16.90 -20.13
N GLY A 154 -1.83 -17.74 -19.39
CA GLY A 154 -0.38 -17.82 -19.49
C GLY A 154 0.14 -19.18 -19.04
N HIS A 155 1.45 -19.32 -18.99
CA HIS A 155 2.12 -20.50 -18.49
C HIS A 155 3.28 -20.10 -17.58
N THR A 156 3.59 -20.97 -16.62
CA THR A 156 4.70 -20.79 -15.70
C THR A 156 6.03 -21.00 -16.42
N LEU A 157 6.96 -20.06 -16.25
CA LEU A 157 8.35 -20.17 -16.71
C LEU A 157 9.28 -20.62 -15.58
N TYR A 158 9.04 -20.12 -14.37
CA TYR A 158 9.84 -20.44 -13.20
C TYR A 158 8.99 -20.39 -11.94
N LYS A 159 9.28 -21.30 -11.00
CA LYS A 159 8.66 -21.37 -9.68
C LYS A 159 9.67 -21.95 -8.71
N GLY A 160 9.99 -21.23 -7.63
CA GLY A 160 11.02 -21.68 -6.70
C GLY A 160 11.22 -20.74 -5.53
N THR A 161 12.18 -21.11 -4.68
CA THR A 161 12.59 -20.29 -3.53
C THR A 161 14.04 -19.87 -3.66
N ARG A 162 14.38 -18.77 -2.99
CA ARG A 162 15.75 -18.33 -2.76
C ARG A 162 15.86 -17.59 -1.43
N GLU A 163 17.07 -17.38 -0.96
CA GLU A 163 17.35 -16.61 0.26
C GLU A 163 18.17 -15.37 -0.08
N SER A 164 17.81 -14.24 0.51
CA SER A 164 18.62 -13.01 0.49
C SER A 164 18.34 -12.17 1.73
N ASN A 165 19.37 -11.53 2.28
CA ASN A 165 19.28 -10.67 3.48
C ASN A 165 18.54 -11.32 4.67
N GLY A 166 18.66 -12.64 4.84
CA GLY A 166 17.98 -13.40 5.89
C GLY A 166 16.48 -13.60 5.68
N LEU A 167 15.97 -13.34 4.48
CA LEU A 167 14.58 -13.54 4.10
C LEU A 167 14.46 -14.74 3.15
N LEU A 168 13.40 -15.54 3.32
CA LEU A 168 12.99 -16.56 2.36
C LEU A 168 12.08 -15.92 1.31
N LEU A 169 12.49 -15.98 0.05
CA LEU A 169 11.82 -15.38 -1.08
C LEU A 169 11.18 -16.49 -1.91
N GLU A 170 9.86 -16.46 -2.01
CA GLU A 170 9.08 -17.30 -2.90
C GLU A 170 8.88 -16.59 -4.24
N GLU A 171 9.31 -17.17 -5.35
CA GLU A 171 9.27 -16.56 -6.67
C GLU A 171 8.44 -17.39 -7.65
N TRP A 172 7.58 -16.72 -8.42
CA TRP A 172 6.80 -17.33 -9.49
C TRP A 172 6.74 -16.40 -10.69
N ILE A 173 7.21 -16.87 -11.84
CA ILE A 173 7.29 -16.11 -13.09
C ILE A 173 6.45 -16.80 -14.14
N ALA A 174 5.62 -16.03 -14.84
CA ALA A 174 4.76 -16.50 -15.91
C ALA A 174 4.84 -15.59 -17.13
N LYS A 175 4.55 -16.18 -18.30
CA LYS A 175 4.38 -15.47 -19.58
C LYS A 175 3.00 -15.75 -20.14
N GLY A 176 2.33 -14.71 -20.62
CA GLY A 176 0.93 -14.82 -21.05
C GLY A 176 0.31 -13.48 -21.43
N GLN A 177 -1.00 -13.51 -21.59
CA GLN A 177 -1.83 -12.35 -21.93
C GLN A 177 -2.47 -11.79 -20.67
N PHE A 178 -1.78 -10.87 -20.00
CA PHE A 178 -2.15 -10.37 -18.66
C PHE A 178 -2.70 -8.93 -18.66
N PHE A 179 -2.60 -8.23 -19.79
CA PHE A 179 -2.85 -6.80 -19.86
C PHE A 179 -4.29 -6.51 -20.27
N ARG A 180 -4.74 -5.29 -19.95
CA ARG A 180 -6.06 -4.78 -20.34
C ARG A 180 -5.88 -3.62 -21.30
N ASN A 181 -6.77 -3.53 -22.28
CA ASN A 181 -6.84 -2.37 -23.16
C ASN A 181 -7.43 -1.15 -22.44
N GLU A 182 -7.44 0.00 -23.12
CA GLU A 182 -7.95 1.28 -22.60
C GLU A 182 -9.41 1.24 -22.12
N LYS A 183 -10.20 0.29 -22.63
CA LYS A 183 -11.61 0.08 -22.23
C LYS A 183 -11.74 -0.85 -21.02
N GLY A 184 -10.63 -1.34 -20.48
CA GLY A 184 -10.58 -2.25 -19.34
C GLY A 184 -10.89 -3.71 -19.69
N PHE A 185 -10.98 -4.06 -20.98
CA PHE A 185 -11.12 -5.45 -21.40
C PHE A 185 -9.75 -6.10 -21.51
N ASP A 186 -9.74 -7.38 -21.21
CA ASP A 186 -8.66 -8.32 -21.52
C ASP A 186 -8.08 -8.10 -22.92
N SER A 187 -6.78 -7.81 -22.98
CA SER A 187 -6.01 -7.64 -24.20
C SER A 187 -5.45 -8.98 -24.70
N ASP A 188 -5.03 -9.01 -25.95
CA ASP A 188 -4.24 -10.11 -26.53
C ASP A 188 -2.72 -9.87 -26.43
N ASP A 189 -2.32 -8.75 -25.84
CA ASP A 189 -0.91 -8.39 -25.63
C ASP A 189 -0.20 -9.40 -24.76
N TRP A 190 0.94 -9.88 -25.25
CA TRP A 190 1.79 -10.80 -24.51
C TRP A 190 2.74 -10.05 -23.58
N GLY A 191 3.02 -10.65 -22.44
CA GLY A 191 4.08 -10.17 -21.56
C GLY A 191 4.36 -11.11 -20.42
N TYR A 192 5.05 -10.57 -19.43
CA TYR A 192 5.55 -11.31 -18.28
C TYR A 192 4.99 -10.74 -16.99
N VAL A 193 4.74 -11.64 -16.04
CA VAL A 193 4.49 -11.32 -14.64
C VAL A 193 5.50 -12.07 -13.81
N PHE A 194 6.23 -11.34 -12.97
CA PHE A 194 7.10 -11.89 -11.94
C PHE A 194 6.46 -11.57 -10.60
N SER A 195 6.26 -12.58 -9.76
CA SER A 195 5.64 -12.45 -8.45
C SER A 195 6.61 -12.93 -7.37
N LEU A 196 6.70 -12.15 -6.29
CA LEU A 196 7.44 -12.45 -5.09
C LEU A 196 6.49 -12.51 -3.89
N GLY A 197 6.69 -13.49 -3.01
CA GLY A 197 6.09 -13.54 -1.68
C GLY A 197 7.14 -13.67 -0.59
N ILE A 198 7.00 -12.90 0.48
CA ILE A 198 7.79 -13.01 1.72
C ILE A 198 6.82 -12.94 2.90
N HIS A 199 7.00 -13.79 3.90
CA HIS A 199 6.17 -13.85 5.12
C HIS A 199 4.66 -13.93 4.86
N MET A 200 4.28 -14.64 3.79
CA MET A 200 2.88 -14.76 3.34
C MET A 200 1.97 -15.38 4.41
N THR A 201 2.48 -16.36 5.17
CA THR A 201 1.66 -17.17 6.10
C THR A 201 2.01 -16.97 7.58
N ASP A 202 2.96 -16.10 7.88
CA ASP A 202 3.48 -15.83 9.22
C ASP A 202 3.89 -14.36 9.46
N PRO A 203 3.17 -13.35 8.91
CA PRO A 203 3.59 -11.97 9.08
C PRO A 203 3.45 -11.50 10.53
N THR A 204 4.33 -10.58 10.90
CA THR A 204 4.26 -9.84 12.16
C THR A 204 4.47 -8.36 11.89
N TYR A 205 4.19 -7.49 12.86
CA TYR A 205 4.55 -6.07 12.72
C TYR A 205 6.07 -5.84 12.54
N LYS A 206 6.92 -6.83 12.88
CA LYS A 206 8.38 -6.78 12.69
C LYS A 206 8.86 -7.42 11.38
N THR A 207 8.07 -8.34 10.85
CA THR A 207 8.33 -9.10 9.63
C THR A 207 7.04 -9.10 8.81
N PRO A 208 6.64 -7.95 8.26
CA PRO A 208 5.39 -7.85 7.54
C PRO A 208 5.44 -8.72 6.29
N GLN A 209 4.28 -9.14 5.81
CA GLN A 209 4.15 -9.74 4.51
C GLN A 209 4.60 -8.73 3.46
N LEU A 210 5.31 -9.22 2.44
CA LEU A 210 5.63 -8.45 1.25
C LEU A 210 5.21 -9.24 0.01
N ARG A 211 4.35 -8.62 -0.80
CA ARG A 211 4.12 -9.01 -2.19
C ARG A 211 4.80 -7.99 -3.10
N LEU A 212 5.57 -8.47 -4.05
CA LEU A 212 6.12 -7.64 -5.13
C LEU A 212 5.77 -8.29 -6.45
N GLU A 213 5.24 -7.51 -7.38
CA GLU A 213 4.96 -7.95 -8.73
C GLU A 213 5.66 -7.03 -9.72
N MET A 214 6.30 -7.61 -10.74
CA MET A 214 6.79 -6.89 -11.91
C MET A 214 5.99 -7.33 -13.13
N TYR A 215 5.33 -6.37 -13.76
CA TYR A 215 4.62 -6.54 -15.02
C TYR A 215 5.44 -5.93 -16.14
N TYR A 216 5.54 -6.63 -17.26
CA TYR A 216 6.19 -6.13 -18.46
C TYR A 216 5.44 -6.61 -19.70
N LYS A 217 4.80 -5.68 -20.41
CA LYS A 217 4.22 -5.93 -21.73
C LYS A 217 5.33 -6.00 -22.77
N ILE A 218 5.30 -7.00 -23.65
CA ILE A 218 6.22 -7.06 -24.79
C ILE A 218 5.78 -5.98 -25.79
N PRO A 219 6.68 -5.05 -26.17
CA PRO A 219 6.37 -4.04 -27.18
C PRO A 219 6.08 -4.67 -28.56
N ASP A 220 5.24 -4.00 -29.36
CA ASP A 220 4.94 -4.42 -30.74
C ASP A 220 6.21 -4.47 -31.61
N ASP A 221 7.12 -3.51 -31.41
CA ASP A 221 8.48 -3.58 -31.98
C ASP A 221 9.35 -4.46 -31.08
N GLU A 222 9.37 -5.76 -31.38
CA GLU A 222 10.14 -6.75 -30.61
C GLU A 222 11.65 -6.45 -30.56
N THR A 223 12.19 -5.61 -31.47
CA THR A 223 13.61 -5.21 -31.42
C THR A 223 13.93 -4.33 -30.21
N GLN A 224 12.92 -3.72 -29.60
CA GLN A 224 13.03 -2.93 -28.37
C GLN A 224 12.71 -3.74 -27.12
N ALA A 225 12.32 -5.01 -27.26
CA ALA A 225 11.89 -5.82 -26.14
C ALA A 225 13.06 -6.30 -25.29
N TYR A 226 12.94 -6.21 -23.97
CA TYR A 226 13.79 -6.97 -23.06
C TYR A 226 13.51 -8.47 -23.22
N SER A 227 14.59 -9.24 -23.33
CA SER A 227 14.55 -10.69 -23.25
C SER A 227 14.20 -11.15 -21.83
N GLU A 228 13.70 -12.38 -21.70
CA GLU A 228 13.44 -13.04 -20.40
C GLU A 228 14.67 -12.99 -19.48
N LYS A 229 15.87 -13.20 -20.03
CA LYS A 229 17.13 -13.14 -19.27
C LYS A 229 17.40 -11.75 -18.73
N GLN A 230 17.14 -10.69 -19.51
CA GLN A 230 17.31 -9.31 -19.05
C GLN A 230 16.28 -8.96 -17.97
N LEU A 231 15.02 -9.37 -18.15
CA LEU A 231 13.97 -9.17 -17.14
C LEU A 231 14.30 -9.90 -15.84
N MET A 232 14.85 -11.12 -15.91
CA MET A 232 15.31 -11.86 -14.74
C MET A 232 16.44 -11.13 -14.00
N VAL A 233 17.37 -10.50 -14.73
CA VAL A 233 18.43 -9.68 -14.11
C VAL A 233 17.82 -8.50 -13.37
N ILE A 234 16.95 -7.72 -14.02
CA ILE A 234 16.28 -6.57 -13.39
C ILE A 234 15.52 -7.02 -12.14
N TRP A 235 14.74 -8.10 -12.26
CA TRP A 235 13.98 -8.67 -11.16
C TRP A 235 14.86 -9.05 -9.98
N ARG A 236 15.98 -9.74 -10.22
CA ARG A 236 16.88 -10.20 -9.16
C ARG A 236 17.66 -9.07 -8.51
N GLU A 237 18.15 -8.11 -9.28
CA GLU A 237 18.83 -6.92 -8.71
C GLU A 237 17.93 -6.19 -7.70
N ILE A 238 16.65 -6.00 -8.04
CA ILE A 238 15.68 -5.38 -7.14
C ILE A 238 15.40 -6.29 -5.94
N THR A 239 15.06 -7.54 -6.19
CA THR A 239 14.59 -8.44 -5.12
C THR A 239 15.70 -8.96 -4.21
N ASP A 240 16.96 -8.94 -4.64
CA ASP A 240 18.13 -9.23 -3.80
C ASP A 240 18.49 -8.05 -2.89
N SER A 241 18.03 -6.83 -3.20
CA SER A 241 18.23 -5.65 -2.36
C SER A 241 17.24 -5.52 -1.20
N ILE A 242 16.18 -6.33 -1.19
CA ILE A 242 15.11 -6.27 -0.19
C ILE A 242 15.66 -6.70 1.17
N ARG A 243 15.49 -5.84 2.18
CA ARG A 243 15.84 -6.11 3.57
C ARG A 243 14.96 -5.32 4.52
N ILE A 244 14.80 -5.83 5.75
CA ILE A 244 14.20 -5.06 6.84
C ILE A 244 15.16 -3.93 7.24
N ARG A 245 14.63 -2.71 7.41
CA ARG A 245 15.43 -1.56 7.86
C ARG A 245 15.86 -1.79 9.32
N GLU A 246 17.17 -1.70 9.60
CA GLU A 246 17.73 -1.96 10.94
C GLU A 246 17.10 -1.10 12.04
N SER A 247 16.78 0.16 11.70
CA SER A 247 16.13 1.14 12.58
C SER A 247 14.60 1.10 12.51
N ALA A 248 13.97 0.05 11.96
CA ALA A 248 12.52 0.01 11.81
C ALA A 248 11.77 -0.03 13.14
N PHE A 249 12.37 -0.64 14.17
CA PHE A 249 11.71 -0.99 15.43
C PHE A 249 12.43 -0.41 16.64
N GLU A 250 11.70 -0.25 17.74
CA GLU A 250 12.29 0.16 19.00
C GLU A 250 13.17 -0.96 19.56
N ASN A 251 14.34 -0.57 20.08
CA ASN A 251 15.21 -1.50 20.81
C ASN A 251 14.52 -1.94 22.11
N LYS A 252 14.64 -3.22 22.45
CA LYS A 252 14.15 -3.75 23.74
C LYS A 252 14.96 -3.23 24.91
#